data_AF-A0A397JN77-F1
#
_entry.id   AF-A0A397JN77-F1
#
_cell.length_a   1.000
_cell.length_b   1.000
_cell.length_c   1.000
_cell.angle_alpha   90.00
_cell.angle_beta   90.00
_cell.angle_gamma   90.00
#
_symmetry.space_group_name_H-M   'P 1'
#
loop_
_entity.id
_entity.type
_entity.pdbx_description
1 polymer ?
#
loop_
_entity_poly.entity_id
_entity_poly.type
_entity_poly.pdbx_seq_one_letter_code
_entity_poly.pdbx_strand_id
1 'polypeptide(L)'
;MPIVYSIPGENIMDKVKPYKKILDKQLWEDLFQHSLTPDRPIKSVILPARSVLTPELPTRVKEPFSTIISDEHAAEISSPTYSSTNYPYEFQLILEGSSDHKLFWNMCLGHAGTVVLLK
;
A
#
# COMPACT_ATOMS: atom_id res chain seq x y z
N MET A 1 22.92 7.80 -19.78
CA MET A 1 21.65 8.12 -20.47
C MET A 1 20.50 7.75 -19.54
N PRO A 2 19.72 8.71 -19.01
CA PRO A 2 18.52 8.39 -18.25
C PRO A 2 17.46 7.90 -19.23
N ILE A 3 16.96 6.69 -19.01
CA ILE A 3 15.84 6.12 -19.75
C ILE A 3 14.59 6.84 -19.25
N VAL A 4 14.11 7.84 -19.98
CA VAL A 4 12.84 8.51 -19.68
C VAL A 4 11.74 7.62 -20.22
N TYR A 5 11.02 6.93 -19.33
CA TYR A 5 9.84 6.15 -19.70
C TYR A 5 8.76 7.10 -20.20
N SER A 6 8.51 7.11 -21.51
CA SER A 6 7.37 7.81 -22.10
C SER A 6 6.12 6.95 -21.89
N ILE A 7 5.30 7.32 -20.91
CA ILE A 7 4.00 6.69 -20.68
C ILE A 7 3.05 7.19 -21.79
N PRO A 8 2.42 6.29 -22.57
CA PRO A 8 1.43 6.69 -23.57
C PRO A 8 0.30 7.49 -22.91
N GLY A 9 -0.15 8.58 -23.54
CA GLY A 9 -1.22 9.43 -22.98
C GLY A 9 -2.52 8.67 -22.71
N GLU A 10 -2.79 7.62 -23.48
CA GLU A 10 -3.93 6.71 -23.30
C GLU A 10 -3.88 6.00 -21.93
N ASN A 11 -2.71 5.49 -21.54
CA ASN A 11 -2.53 4.83 -20.24
C ASN A 11 -2.71 5.80 -19.07
N ILE A 12 -2.34 7.07 -19.22
CA ILE A 12 -2.57 8.09 -18.18
C ILE A 12 -4.07 8.34 -18.02
N MET A 13 -4.80 8.42 -19.13
CA MET A 13 -6.25 8.64 -19.10
C MET A 13 -7.03 7.47 -18.52
N ASP A 14 -6.63 6.23 -18.80
CA ASP A 14 -7.35 5.05 -18.33
C ASP A 14 -6.93 4.62 -16.92
N LYS A 15 -5.64 4.71 -16.60
CA LYS A 15 -5.09 4.19 -15.33
C LYS A 15 -4.87 5.27 -14.27
N VAL A 16 -4.55 6.51 -14.63
CA VAL A 16 -4.18 7.56 -13.66
C VAL A 16 -5.37 8.48 -13.35
N LYS A 17 -6.23 8.77 -14.33
CA LYS A 17 -7.42 9.63 -14.17
C LYS A 17 -8.33 9.27 -12.99
N PRO A 18 -8.60 7.99 -12.66
CA PRO A 18 -9.44 7.64 -11.49
C PRO A 18 -8.88 8.17 -10.17
N TYR A 19 -7.56 8.30 -10.09
CA TYR A 19 -6.83 8.75 -8.91
C TYR A 19 -6.59 10.26 -8.89
N LYS A 20 -7.17 11.04 -9.81
CA LYS A 20 -7.02 12.50 -9.87
C LYS A 20 -7.38 13.20 -8.56
N LYS A 21 -8.30 12.65 -7.75
CA LYS A 21 -8.70 13.22 -6.46
C LYS A 21 -7.60 13.16 -5.39
N ILE A 22 -6.68 12.21 -5.49
CA ILE A 22 -5.56 12.02 -4.55
C ILE A 22 -4.23 12.53 -5.10
N LEU A 23 -4.18 12.86 -6.39
CA LEU A 23 -3.01 13.43 -7.04
C LEU A 23 -2.91 14.93 -6.78
N ASP A 24 -1.68 15.41 -6.57
CA ASP A 24 -1.40 16.84 -6.53
C ASP A 24 -1.68 17.49 -7.90
N LYS A 25 -2.16 18.74 -7.89
CA LYS A 25 -2.49 19.47 -9.12
C LYS A 25 -1.28 19.66 -10.03
N GLN A 26 -0.12 19.95 -9.45
CA GLN A 26 1.14 20.15 -10.18
C GLN A 26 1.63 18.84 -10.80
N LEU A 27 1.48 17.73 -10.07
CA LEU A 27 1.85 16.40 -10.57
C LEU A 27 0.92 15.94 -11.71
N TRP A 28 -0.37 16.26 -11.64
CA TRP A 28 -1.31 15.98 -12.72
C TRP A 28 -0.99 16.76 -14.00
N GLU A 29 -0.68 18.05 -13.88
CA GLU A 29 -0.30 18.89 -15.02
C GLU A 29 1.01 18.44 -15.66
N ASP A 30 2.01 18.09 -14.86
CA ASP A 30 3.29 17.58 -15.36
C ASP A 30 3.11 16.24 -16.10
N LEU A 31 2.32 15.31 -15.56
CA LEU A 31 2.01 14.04 -16.23
C LEU A 31 1.29 14.23 -17.56
N PHE A 32 0.34 15.18 -17.60
CA PHE A 32 -0.42 15.49 -18.80
C PHE A 32 0.43 16.20 -19.86
N GLN A 33 1.32 17.09 -19.45
CA GLN A 33 2.24 17.76 -20.38
C GLN A 33 3.32 16.83 -20.90
N HIS A 34 3.84 15.92 -20.06
CA HIS A 34 4.85 14.94 -20.46
C HIS A 34 4.28 13.91 -21.44
N SER A 35 2.99 13.57 -21.35
CA SER A 35 2.36 12.67 -22.33
C SER A 35 2.11 13.31 -23.69
N LEU A 36 1.93 14.64 -23.74
CA LEU A 36 1.79 15.40 -24.98
C LEU A 36 3.14 15.81 -25.58
N THR A 37 4.11 16.14 -24.72
CA THR A 37 5.45 16.63 -25.07
C THR A 37 6.48 16.11 -24.06
N PRO A 38 7.20 15.02 -24.37
CA PRO A 38 8.12 14.38 -23.43
C PRO A 38 9.39 15.21 -23.14
N ASP A 39 9.70 16.23 -23.94
CA ASP A 39 10.90 17.08 -23.79
C ASP A 39 10.76 18.19 -22.74
N ARG A 40 9.60 18.34 -22.09
CA ARG A 40 9.41 19.40 -21.09
C ARG A 40 9.97 19.03 -19.72
N PRO A 41 10.64 19.97 -19.03
CA PRO A 41 11.13 19.73 -17.68
C PRO A 41 9.96 19.58 -16.69
N ILE A 42 9.95 18.47 -15.97
CA ILE A 42 9.00 18.15 -14.90
C ILE A 42 9.37 18.99 -13.67
N LYS A 43 8.40 19.70 -13.08
CA LYS A 43 8.62 20.53 -11.88
C LYS A 43 8.25 19.80 -10.58
N SER A 44 7.48 18.74 -10.67
CA SER A 44 7.04 17.92 -9.54
C SER A 44 8.15 17.03 -9.00
N VAL A 45 8.10 16.77 -7.69
CA VAL A 45 9.02 15.87 -7.01
C VAL A 45 8.68 14.44 -7.44
N ILE A 46 9.50 13.87 -8.32
CA ILE A 46 9.39 12.47 -8.71
C ILE A 46 9.78 11.63 -7.51
N LEU A 47 8.82 10.90 -6.97
CA LEU A 47 9.10 9.93 -5.91
C LEU A 47 9.99 8.82 -6.47
N PRO A 48 11.05 8.42 -5.74
CA PRO A 48 11.87 7.29 -6.17
C PRO A 48 11.01 6.03 -6.28
N ALA A 49 11.34 5.18 -7.26
CA ALA A 49 10.70 3.88 -7.38
C ALA A 49 10.86 3.12 -6.06
N ARG A 50 9.76 2.65 -5.46
CA ARG A 50 9.81 1.78 -4.29
C ARG A 50 10.41 0.45 -4.74
N SER A 51 11.67 0.19 -4.40
CA SER A 51 12.24 -1.14 -4.50
C SER A 51 11.58 -2.03 -3.46
N VAL A 52 10.94 -3.10 -3.89
CA VAL A 52 10.51 -4.18 -2.99
C VAL A 52 11.78 -4.93 -2.60
N LEU A 53 12.45 -4.48 -1.55
CA LEU A 53 13.41 -5.32 -0.84
C LEU A 53 12.60 -6.46 -0.22
N THR A 54 12.87 -7.69 -0.63
CA THR A 54 12.48 -8.90 0.10
C THR A 54 13.59 -9.20 1.10
N PRO A 55 13.50 -8.73 2.36
CA PRO A 55 14.49 -9.10 3.36
C PRO A 55 14.24 -10.57 3.72
N GLU A 56 15.29 -11.39 3.81
CA GLU A 56 15.17 -12.68 4.47
C GLU A 56 14.92 -12.42 5.96
N LEU A 57 13.69 -12.67 6.40
CA LEU A 57 13.30 -12.46 7.79
C LEU A 57 13.68 -13.67 8.65
N PRO A 58 14.06 -13.45 9.91
CA PRO A 58 14.36 -14.55 10.83
C PRO A 58 13.14 -15.45 11.04
N THR A 59 13.39 -16.76 11.18
CA THR A 59 12.38 -17.79 11.41
C THR A 59 11.53 -17.45 12.64
N ARG A 60 10.27 -17.12 12.44
CA ARG A 60 9.34 -16.71 13.50
C ARG A 60 8.91 -17.91 14.35
N VAL A 61 8.94 -17.74 15.68
CA VAL A 61 8.41 -18.71 16.66
C VAL A 61 6.89 -18.57 16.70
N LYS A 62 6.18 -19.70 16.55
CA LYS A 62 4.77 -19.82 16.14
C LYS A 62 3.77 -19.74 17.29
N GLU A 63 3.72 -18.64 18.02
CA GLU A 63 2.56 -18.41 18.90
C GLU A 63 1.47 -17.67 18.12
N PRO A 64 0.25 -18.24 18.00
CA PRO A 64 -0.83 -17.61 17.26
C PRO A 64 -1.33 -16.36 18.01
N PHE A 65 -1.44 -15.23 17.31
CA PHE A 65 -1.93 -13.97 17.89
C PHE A 65 -3.47 -13.91 17.99
N SER A 66 -4.20 -14.80 17.32
CA SER A 66 -5.66 -14.91 17.37
C SER A 66 -6.08 -16.34 17.02
N THR A 67 -7.25 -16.77 17.52
CA THR A 67 -7.88 -18.05 17.13
C THR A 67 -8.59 -17.96 15.78
N ILE A 68 -8.88 -16.75 15.28
CA ILE A 68 -9.65 -16.52 14.05
C ILE A 68 -8.74 -16.38 12.81
N ILE A 69 -7.55 -15.77 12.98
CA ILE A 69 -6.61 -15.48 11.89
C ILE A 69 -5.43 -16.44 11.98
N SER A 70 -5.28 -17.32 10.98
CA SER A 70 -4.11 -18.18 10.80
C SER A 70 -2.99 -17.47 10.02
N ASP A 71 -1.77 -18.01 10.08
CA ASP A 71 -0.58 -17.45 9.40
C ASP A 71 -0.76 -17.31 7.88
N GLU A 72 -1.59 -18.17 7.26
CA GLU A 72 -1.96 -18.06 5.84
C GLU A 72 -2.74 -16.78 5.54
N HIS A 73 -3.74 -16.43 6.37
CA HIS A 73 -4.50 -15.20 6.23
C HIS A 73 -3.62 -13.97 6.48
N ALA A 74 -2.69 -14.06 7.44
CA ALA A 74 -1.72 -13.00 7.72
C ALA A 74 -0.79 -12.72 6.52
N ALA A 75 -0.31 -13.77 5.85
CA ALA A 75 0.50 -13.62 4.65
C ALA A 75 -0.29 -13.02 3.49
N GLU A 76 -1.54 -13.46 3.29
CA GLU A 76 -2.42 -12.92 2.24
C GLU A 76 -2.69 -11.42 2.43
N ILE A 77 -2.95 -10.99 3.67
CA ILE A 77 -3.12 -9.58 4.03
C ILE A 77 -1.84 -8.76 3.75
N SER A 78 -0.67 -9.35 3.97
CA SER A 78 0.63 -8.71 3.73
C SER A 78 0.92 -8.53 2.23
N SER A 79 0.79 -9.60 1.44
CA SER A 79 0.86 -9.61 -0.03
C SER A 79 0.70 -11.05 -0.53
N PRO A 80 0.07 -11.30 -1.69
CA PRO A 80 -0.01 -12.63 -2.29
C PRO A 80 1.36 -13.26 -2.65
N THR A 81 2.45 -12.50 -2.57
CA THR A 81 3.82 -12.96 -2.88
C THR A 81 4.56 -13.57 -1.70
N TYR A 82 4.11 -13.36 -0.45
CA TYR A 82 4.81 -13.87 0.72
C TYR A 82 4.23 -15.21 1.17
N SER A 83 5.10 -16.13 1.60
CA SER A 83 4.66 -17.35 2.27
C SER A 83 4.20 -17.03 3.69
N SER A 84 3.34 -17.89 4.27
CA SER A 84 2.93 -17.85 5.68
C SER A 84 4.10 -17.80 6.68
N THR A 85 5.31 -18.17 6.24
CA THR A 85 6.52 -18.18 7.04
C THR A 85 7.42 -16.95 6.86
N ASN A 86 7.15 -16.08 5.88
CA ASN A 86 8.08 -15.03 5.45
C ASN A 86 7.37 -13.74 5.05
N TYR A 87 6.46 -13.25 5.89
CA TYR A 87 5.87 -11.92 5.72
C TYR A 87 6.56 -10.90 6.66
N PRO A 88 6.83 -9.66 6.19
CA PRO A 88 7.63 -8.66 6.92
C PRO A 88 6.93 -7.99 8.11
N TYR A 89 5.64 -8.26 8.30
CA TYR A 89 4.84 -7.56 9.30
C TYR A 89 4.56 -8.42 10.53
N GLU A 90 4.48 -7.79 11.69
CA GLU A 90 4.02 -8.41 12.92
C GLU A 90 2.60 -7.93 13.22
N PHE A 91 1.63 -8.83 13.11
CA PHE A 91 0.25 -8.53 13.48
C PHE A 91 0.08 -8.67 14.99
N GLN A 92 -0.57 -7.68 15.59
CA GLN A 92 -1.00 -7.70 16.97
C GLN A 92 -2.51 -7.52 17.02
N LEU A 93 -3.18 -8.33 17.83
CA LEU A 93 -4.62 -8.23 18.05
C LEU A 93 -4.90 -7.02 18.96
N ILE A 94 -5.63 -6.04 18.44
CA ILE A 94 -6.00 -4.81 19.18
C ILE A 94 -7.37 -4.97 19.84
N LEU A 95 -8.32 -5.60 19.16
CA LEU A 95 -9.69 -5.77 19.63
C LEU A 95 -10.32 -7.02 19.00
N GLU A 96 -10.92 -7.86 19.84
CA GLU A 96 -11.71 -9.01 19.40
C GLU A 96 -13.13 -8.87 19.98
N GLY A 97 -14.14 -8.82 19.11
CA GLY A 97 -15.55 -8.82 19.51
C GLY A 97 -15.98 -7.64 20.38
N SER A 98 -16.09 -6.43 19.79
CA SER A 98 -16.72 -5.29 20.48
C SER A 98 -18.07 -4.95 19.86
N SER A 99 -19.13 -5.02 20.67
CA SER A 99 -20.46 -4.50 20.30
C SER A 99 -20.54 -2.97 20.45
N ASP A 100 -19.56 -2.36 21.12
CA ASP A 100 -19.57 -0.95 21.45
C ASP A 100 -18.80 -0.14 20.41
N HIS A 101 -19.54 0.51 19.51
CA HIS A 101 -18.98 1.39 18.47
C HIS A 101 -17.97 2.41 19.03
N LYS A 102 -18.26 3.02 20.19
CA LYS A 102 -17.37 4.02 20.80
C LYS A 102 -16.03 3.43 21.24
N LEU A 103 -16.04 2.19 21.75
CA LEU A 103 -14.82 1.51 22.16
C LEU A 103 -13.95 1.19 20.95
N PHE A 104 -14.58 0.69 19.87
CA PHE A 104 -13.89 0.46 18.59
C PHE A 104 -13.25 1.74 18.06
N TRP A 105 -14.01 2.84 17.96
CA TRP A 105 -13.48 4.12 17.49
C TRP A 105 -12.29 4.59 18.34
N ASN A 106 -12.41 4.59 19.67
CA ASN A 106 -11.33 5.04 20.55
C ASN A 106 -10.08 4.15 20.48
N MET A 107 -10.24 2.84 20.30
CA MET A 107 -9.13 1.88 20.21
C MET A 107 -8.42 1.94 18.84
N CYS A 108 -9.15 2.23 17.76
CA CYS A 108 -8.58 2.32 16.42
C CYS A 108 -8.07 3.73 16.06
N LEU A 109 -8.53 4.77 16.76
CA LEU A 109 -8.05 6.14 16.54
C LEU A 109 -6.57 6.26 16.94
N GLY A 110 -5.71 6.48 15.93
CA GLY A 110 -4.27 6.68 16.12
C GLY A 110 -3.39 5.51 15.67
N HIS A 111 -3.98 4.36 15.34
CA HIS A 111 -3.25 3.25 14.73
C HIS A 111 -3.34 3.33 13.19
N ALA A 112 -2.21 3.55 12.54
CA ALA A 112 -2.10 3.44 11.09
C ALA A 112 -1.91 1.97 10.69
N GLY A 113 -2.54 1.52 9.60
CA GLY A 113 -2.41 0.14 9.09
C GLY A 113 -3.27 -0.90 9.82
N THR A 114 -4.36 -0.49 10.47
CA THR A 114 -5.31 -1.42 11.09
C THR A 114 -6.14 -2.16 10.04
N VAL A 115 -6.21 -3.50 10.18
CA VAL A 115 -7.06 -4.36 9.36
C VAL A 115 -8.25 -4.79 10.21
N VAL A 116 -9.46 -4.62 9.69
CA VAL A 116 -10.71 -4.98 10.38
C VAL A 116 -11.31 -6.18 9.68
N LEU A 117 -11.47 -7.29 10.40
CA LEU A 117 -12.12 -8.49 9.91
C LEU A 117 -13.54 -8.55 10.45
N LEU A 118 -14.53 -8.59 9.55
CA LEU A 118 -15.92 -8.85 9.89
C LEU A 118 -16.27 -10.27 9.44
N LYS A 119 -16.87 -11.04 10.36
CA LYS A 119 -17.35 -12.40 10.10
C LYS A 119 -18.85 -12.38 9.84
#